data_AF-A0A7C5YYZ3-F1
#
_entry.id   AF-A0A7C5YYZ3-F1
#
_cell.length_a   1.000
_cell.length_b   1.000
_cell.length_c   1.000
_cell.angle_alpha   90.00
_cell.angle_beta   90.00
_cell.angle_gamma   90.00
#
_symmetry.space_group_name_H-M   'P 1'
#
loop_
_entity.id
_entity.type
_entity.pdbx_description
1 polymer ?
#
loop_
_entity_poly.entity_id
_entity_poly.type
_entity_poly.pdbx_seq_one_letter_code
_entity_poly.pdbx_strand_id
1 'polypeptide(L)'
;MSIRKELQEIPDALRQMNEKGRQQYEGLIRRASWGEKPVFMLAGGSAYPAALTGAWAFQSLLGTPAVAARAGNFSAYTCHAVGARSLVIAVGGGDDMTQAVKKAKSRGAMV
;
A
#
# COMPACT_ATOMS: atom_id res chain seq x y z
N MET A 1 21.85 14.96 -7.22
CA MET A 1 21.54 14.09 -8.38
C MET A 1 20.66 14.90 -9.34
N SER A 2 20.70 14.67 -10.66
CA SER A 2 19.85 15.42 -11.61
C SER A 2 18.60 14.61 -11.94
N ILE A 3 17.43 15.27 -12.03
CA ILE A 3 16.13 14.66 -12.38
C ILE A 3 16.22 13.80 -13.65
N ARG A 4 17.00 14.26 -14.65
CA ARG A 4 17.19 13.50 -15.90
C ARG A 4 17.82 12.13 -15.66
N LYS A 5 18.80 12.05 -14.75
CA LYS A 5 19.47 10.80 -14.41
C LYS A 5 18.51 9.87 -13.68
N GLU A 6 17.76 10.39 -12.72
CA GLU A 6 16.75 9.62 -11.98
C GLU A 6 15.68 9.02 -12.90
N LEU A 7 15.19 9.79 -13.89
CA LEU A 7 14.22 9.30 -14.88
C LEU A 7 14.78 8.16 -15.74
N GLN A 8 16.07 8.22 -16.10
CA GLN A 8 16.73 7.19 -16.89
C GLN A 8 16.94 5.88 -16.10
N GLU A 9 16.99 5.94 -14.78
CA GLU A 9 17.16 4.79 -13.91
C GLU A 9 15.85 4.04 -13.62
N ILE A 10 14.67 4.67 -13.89
CA ILE A 10 13.35 4.07 -13.60
C ILE A 10 13.17 2.68 -14.24
N PRO A 11 13.46 2.46 -15.54
CA PRO A 11 13.25 1.13 -16.15
C PRO A 11 14.04 0.02 -15.46
N ASP A 12 15.30 0.28 -15.10
CA ASP A 12 16.15 -0.70 -14.42
C ASP A 12 15.71 -0.92 -12.98
N ALA A 13 15.28 0.13 -12.29
CA ALA A 13 14.68 0.02 -10.95
C ALA A 13 13.43 -0.87 -10.97
N LEU A 14 12.56 -0.73 -11.98
CA LEU A 14 11.36 -1.57 -12.14
C LEU A 14 11.70 -3.04 -12.41
N ARG A 15 12.70 -3.31 -13.26
CA ARG A 15 13.17 -4.69 -13.52
C ARG A 15 13.69 -5.33 -12.24
N GLN A 16 14.57 -4.63 -11.53
CA GLN A 16 15.11 -5.12 -10.26
C GLN A 16 14.03 -5.36 -9.21
N MET A 17 13.02 -4.47 -9.13
CA MET A 17 11.89 -4.64 -8.23
C MET A 17 11.12 -5.93 -8.55
N ASN A 18 10.89 -6.23 -9.83
CA ASN A 18 10.18 -7.44 -10.24
C ASN A 18 11.00 -8.72 -9.94
N GLU A 19 12.29 -8.71 -10.27
CA GLU A 19 13.17 -9.87 -10.08
C GLU A 19 13.40 -10.19 -8.60
N LYS A 20 13.72 -9.17 -7.80
CA LYS A 20 14.05 -9.33 -6.37
C LYS A 20 12.81 -9.45 -5.49
N GLY A 21 11.72 -8.78 -5.87
CA GLY A 21 10.49 -8.71 -5.09
C GLY A 21 9.62 -9.96 -5.19
N ARG A 22 9.77 -10.78 -6.24
CA ARG A 22 8.83 -11.86 -6.55
C ARG A 22 8.55 -12.80 -5.38
N GLN A 23 9.61 -13.29 -4.72
CA GLN A 23 9.45 -14.20 -3.57
C GLN A 23 8.74 -13.53 -2.39
N GLN A 24 9.01 -12.24 -2.15
CA GLN A 24 8.36 -11.47 -1.09
C GLN A 24 6.87 -11.26 -1.41
N TYR A 25 6.53 -10.96 -2.66
CA TYR A 25 5.15 -10.81 -3.11
C TYR A 25 4.38 -12.13 -3.00
N GLU A 26 4.95 -13.25 -3.43
CA GLU A 26 4.32 -14.57 -3.30
C GLU A 26 4.04 -14.93 -1.83
N GLY A 27 5.00 -14.65 -0.93
CA GLY A 27 4.81 -14.85 0.50
C GLY A 27 3.72 -13.96 1.11
N LEU A 28 3.55 -12.73 0.61
CA LEU A 28 2.46 -11.85 1.04
C LEU A 28 1.11 -12.32 0.52
N ILE A 29 1.03 -12.69 -0.77
CA ILE A 29 -0.20 -13.18 -1.41
C ILE A 29 -0.75 -14.40 -0.68
N ARG A 30 0.11 -15.33 -0.25
CA ARG A 30 -0.31 -16.54 0.47
C ARG A 30 -0.84 -16.26 1.88
N ARG A 31 -0.39 -15.18 2.53
CA ARG A 31 -0.78 -14.83 3.91
C ARG A 31 -1.99 -13.91 3.95
N ALA A 32 -2.18 -13.09 2.92
CA ALA A 32 -3.28 -12.13 2.86
C ALA A 32 -4.63 -12.85 2.71
N SER A 33 -5.62 -12.42 3.49
CA SER A 33 -7.01 -12.84 3.33
C SER A 33 -7.70 -11.95 2.30
N TRP A 34 -7.71 -12.39 1.04
CA TRP A 34 -8.29 -11.66 -0.07
C TRP A 34 -9.82 -11.72 -0.07
N GLY A 35 -10.48 -10.62 -0.46
CA GLY A 35 -11.92 -10.59 -0.76
C GLY A 35 -12.87 -10.43 0.44
N GLU A 36 -12.42 -10.61 1.68
CA GLU A 36 -13.30 -10.45 2.85
C GLU A 36 -13.51 -8.98 3.25
N LYS A 37 -12.50 -8.15 3.02
CA LYS A 37 -12.49 -6.72 3.34
C LYS A 37 -11.77 -5.94 2.25
N PRO A 38 -12.06 -4.64 2.09
CA PRO A 38 -11.33 -3.82 1.15
C PRO A 38 -9.85 -3.74 1.52
N VAL A 39 -8.99 -3.63 0.51
CA VAL A 39 -7.57 -3.35 0.67
C VAL A 39 -7.38 -1.85 0.90
N PHE A 40 -6.75 -1.45 2.00
CA PHE A 40 -6.50 -0.04 2.30
C PHE A 40 -5.10 0.36 1.84
N MET A 41 -5.02 1.23 0.83
CA MET A 41 -3.78 1.78 0.30
C MET A 41 -3.46 3.11 0.97
N LEU A 42 -2.43 3.16 1.81
CA LEU A 42 -2.04 4.35 2.56
C LEU A 42 -0.80 4.99 1.97
N ALA A 43 -0.85 6.29 1.69
CA ALA A 43 0.32 7.03 1.25
C ALA A 43 0.26 8.49 1.70
N GLY A 44 1.42 9.14 1.76
CA GLY A 44 1.55 10.58 2.04
C GLY A 44 2.24 11.32 0.88
N GLY A 45 2.00 12.62 0.77
CA GLY A 45 2.72 13.51 -0.16
C GLY A 45 2.78 12.99 -1.60
N SER A 46 3.99 12.95 -2.16
CA SER A 46 4.27 12.50 -3.53
C SER A 46 4.04 11.01 -3.76
N ALA A 47 3.88 10.20 -2.71
CA ALA A 47 3.55 8.78 -2.84
C ALA A 47 2.04 8.53 -2.98
N TYR A 48 1.18 9.52 -2.74
CA TYR A 48 -0.28 9.34 -2.81
C TYR A 48 -0.80 8.90 -4.19
N PRO A 49 -0.26 9.38 -5.33
CA PRO A 49 -0.61 8.86 -6.64
C PRO A 49 -0.34 7.35 -6.77
N ALA A 50 0.71 6.81 -6.15
CA ALA A 50 0.97 5.38 -6.18
C ALA A 50 -0.11 4.56 -5.45
N ALA A 51 -0.64 5.06 -4.33
CA ALA A 51 -1.77 4.44 -3.64
C ALA A 51 -3.06 4.48 -4.47
N LEU A 52 -3.32 5.58 -5.18
CA LEU A 52 -4.47 5.68 -6.08
C LEU A 52 -4.37 4.69 -7.24
N THR A 53 -3.21 4.61 -7.90
CA THR A 53 -2.96 3.65 -8.98
C THR A 53 -3.07 2.22 -8.47
N GLY A 54 -2.55 1.94 -7.27
CA GLY A 54 -2.70 0.65 -6.60
C GLY A 54 -4.17 0.29 -6.37
N ALA A 55 -4.96 1.20 -5.80
CA ALA A 55 -6.38 0.96 -5.58
C ALA A 55 -7.14 0.68 -6.89
N TRP A 56 -6.87 1.47 -7.94
CA TRP A 56 -7.43 1.23 -9.27
C TRP A 56 -7.05 -0.14 -9.81
N ALA A 57 -5.79 -0.58 -9.65
CA ALA A 57 -5.33 -1.88 -10.14
C ALA A 57 -6.05 -3.03 -9.42
N PHE A 58 -6.22 -2.95 -8.09
CA PHE A 58 -6.97 -3.95 -7.34
C PHE A 58 -8.44 -4.01 -7.75
N GLN A 59 -9.08 -2.87 -7.95
CA GLN A 59 -10.49 -2.82 -8.33
C GLN A 59 -10.71 -3.28 -9.77
N SER A 60 -9.91 -2.78 -10.71
CA SER A 60 -10.16 -2.95 -12.15
C SER A 60 -9.57 -4.24 -12.71
N LEU A 61 -8.42 -4.68 -12.19
CA LEU A 61 -7.75 -5.88 -12.69
C LEU A 61 -8.11 -7.12 -11.88
N LEU A 62 -8.31 -6.96 -10.56
CA LEU A 62 -8.53 -8.08 -9.64
C LEU A 62 -9.96 -8.17 -9.11
N GLY A 63 -10.84 -7.22 -9.44
CA GLY A 63 -12.22 -7.16 -8.90
C GLY A 63 -12.27 -7.02 -7.37
N THR A 64 -11.15 -6.66 -6.74
CA THR A 64 -11.02 -6.61 -5.28
C THR A 64 -11.27 -5.17 -4.82
N PRO A 65 -12.21 -4.93 -3.89
CA PRO A 65 -12.43 -3.60 -3.35
C PRO A 65 -11.15 -3.03 -2.73
N ALA A 66 -10.81 -1.78 -3.07
CA ALA A 66 -9.65 -1.09 -2.52
C ALA A 66 -9.98 0.38 -2.25
N VAL A 67 -9.35 0.94 -1.22
CA VAL A 67 -9.56 2.33 -0.78
C VAL A 67 -8.19 2.98 -0.61
N ALA A 68 -7.93 4.03 -1.39
CA ALA A 68 -6.73 4.85 -1.22
C ALA A 68 -6.99 6.00 -0.25
N ALA A 69 -6.21 6.08 0.82
CA ALA A 69 -6.34 7.12 1.84
C ALA A 69 -4.99 7.76 2.18
N ARG A 70 -5.03 9.05 2.51
CA ARG A 70 -3.87 9.72 3.11
C ARG A 70 -3.67 9.22 4.54
N ALA A 71 -2.43 9.04 4.99
CA ALA A 71 -2.13 8.46 6.30
C ALA A 71 -2.83 9.17 7.49
N GLY A 72 -2.80 10.51 7.50
CA GLY A 72 -3.50 11.31 8.51
C GLY A 72 -5.03 11.10 8.48
N ASN A 73 -5.63 11.19 7.30
CA ASN A 73 -7.07 10.97 7.11
C ASN A 73 -7.50 9.55 7.49
N PHE A 74 -6.70 8.56 7.14
CA PHE A 74 -6.95 7.18 7.52
C PHE A 74 -6.98 7.04 9.04
N SER A 75 -5.97 7.58 9.72
CA SER A 75 -5.85 7.53 11.18
C SER A 75 -7.00 8.22 11.91
N ALA A 76 -7.53 9.30 11.34
CA ALA A 76 -8.61 10.09 11.91
C ALA A 76 -10.00 9.50 11.59
N TYR A 77 -10.21 9.03 10.36
CA TYR A 77 -11.56 8.80 9.84
C TYR A 77 -11.80 7.42 9.26
N THR A 78 -10.79 6.63 8.91
CA THR A 78 -11.01 5.35 8.18
C THR A 78 -10.57 4.13 8.96
N CYS A 79 -9.66 4.32 9.93
CA CYS A 79 -9.08 3.24 10.72
C CYS A 79 -10.13 2.42 11.51
N HIS A 80 -11.31 2.99 11.78
CA HIS A 80 -12.39 2.26 12.43
C HIS A 80 -12.99 1.13 11.55
N ALA A 81 -12.91 1.25 10.22
CA ALA A 81 -13.33 0.21 9.28
C ALA A 81 -12.33 -0.95 9.16
N VAL A 82 -11.13 -0.77 9.71
CA VAL A 82 -10.08 -1.79 9.75
C VAL A 82 -10.28 -2.71 10.97
N GLY A 83 -10.15 -4.01 10.74
CA GLY A 83 -10.14 -5.02 11.78
C GLY A 83 -9.36 -6.27 11.37
N ALA A 84 -9.56 -7.37 12.09
CA ALA A 84 -8.96 -8.67 11.75
C ALA A 84 -9.17 -9.00 10.26
N ARG A 85 -8.11 -9.57 9.65
CA ARG A 85 -8.06 -10.00 8.24
C ARG A 85 -8.12 -8.88 7.19
N SER A 86 -8.13 -7.61 7.61
CA SER A 86 -7.96 -6.49 6.67
C SER A 86 -6.51 -6.43 6.18
N LEU A 87 -6.32 -6.09 4.91
CA LEU A 87 -5.01 -5.79 4.34
C LEU A 87 -4.84 -4.27 4.21
N VAL A 88 -3.73 -3.77 4.73
CA VAL A 88 -3.30 -2.38 4.59
C VAL A 88 -1.95 -2.38 3.88
N ILE A 89 -1.80 -1.58 2.83
CA ILE A 89 -0.53 -1.41 2.12
C ILE A 89 -0.09 0.03 2.32
N ALA A 90 1.01 0.23 3.05
CA ALA A 90 1.58 1.55 3.30
C ALA A 90 2.73 1.84 2.32
N VAL A 91 2.64 2.97 1.61
CA VAL A 91 3.63 3.41 0.64
C VAL A 91 4.25 4.73 1.09
N GLY A 92 5.57 4.73 1.26
CA GLY A 92 6.34 5.86 1.77
C GLY A 92 6.61 5.77 3.28
N GLY A 93 6.89 6.92 3.90
CA GLY A 93 7.28 7.00 5.31
C GLY A 93 6.88 8.33 5.95
N GLY A 94 7.34 8.53 7.19
CA GLY A 94 7.02 9.69 8.03
C GLY A 94 6.11 9.35 9.21
N ASP A 95 6.03 10.26 10.17
CA ASP A 95 5.39 10.01 11.47
C ASP A 95 3.91 9.66 11.35
N ASP A 96 3.16 10.37 10.50
CA ASP A 96 1.75 10.09 10.22
C ASP A 96 1.55 8.67 9.68
N MET A 97 2.45 8.21 8.81
CA MET A 97 2.40 6.86 8.25
C MET A 97 2.70 5.83 9.34
N THR A 98 3.73 6.06 10.15
CA THR A 98 4.08 5.19 11.27
C THR A 98 2.92 5.06 12.26
N GLN A 99 2.23 6.17 12.58
CA GLN A 99 1.04 6.15 13.43
C GLN A 99 -0.12 5.39 12.79
N ALA A 100 -0.38 5.60 11.50
CA ALA A 100 -1.42 4.91 10.75
C ALA A 100 -1.18 3.39 10.74
N VAL A 101 0.04 2.96 10.44
CA VAL A 101 0.46 1.55 10.46
C VAL A 101 0.30 0.94 11.85
N LYS A 102 0.76 1.64 12.91
CA LYS A 102 0.60 1.17 14.30
C LYS A 102 -0.87 0.97 14.67
N LYS A 103 -1.74 1.93 14.33
CA LYS A 103 -3.19 1.84 14.59
C LYS A 103 -3.86 0.72 13.80
N ALA A 104 -3.46 0.50 12.54
CA ALA A 104 -3.95 -0.62 11.74
C ALA A 104 -3.55 -1.97 12.36
N LYS A 105 -2.27 -2.12 12.75
CA LYS A 105 -1.77 -3.33 13.41
C LYS A 105 -2.45 -3.60 14.75
N SER A 106 -2.69 -2.58 15.57
CA SER A 106 -3.38 -2.74 16.85
C SER A 106 -4.83 -3.22 16.70
N ARG A 107 -5.40 -3.13 15.49
CA ARG A 107 -6.73 -3.65 15.14
C ARG A 107 -6.70 -5.03 14.48
N GLY A 108 -5.53 -5.66 14.41
CA GLY A 108 -5.35 -6.99 13.83
C GLY A 108 -5.28 -7.00 12.30
N ALA A 109 -5.01 -5.84 11.67
CA ALA A 109 -4.76 -5.80 10.24
C ALA A 109 -3.38 -6.35 9.90
N MET A 110 -3.29 -6.96 8.73
CA MET A 110 -2.02 -7.21 8.06
C MET A 110 -1.56 -5.92 7.40
N VAL A 111 -0.33 -5.48 7.67
CA VAL A 111 0.28 -4.28 7.11
C VAL A 111 1.65 -4.59 6.55
#